data_AF-A0A6C0HGB0-F1
#
_entry.id   AF-A0A6C0HGB0-F1
#
_cell.length_a   1.000
_cell.length_b   1.000
_cell.length_c   1.000
_cell.angle_alpha   90.00
_cell.angle_beta   90.00
_cell.angle_gamma   90.00
#
_symmetry.space_group_name_H-M   'P 1'
#
loop_
_entity.id
_entity.type
_entity.pdbx_description
1 polymer ?
#
loop_
_entity_poly.entity_id
_entity_poly.type
_entity_poly.pdbx_seq_one_letter_code
_entity_poly.pdbx_strand_id
1 'polypeptide(L)' 'MSALTRLLMLYLTVAILSLVITTLFAFFGIGFDIYGNYLLWFIALAILYSILPKESGTLFNGSNPV' A
#
# COMPACT_ATOMS: atom_id res chain seq x y z
N MET A 1 5.27 -15.26 6.99
CA MET A 1 4.38 -15.25 5.81
C MET A 1 5.21 -15.34 4.53
N SER A 2 4.81 -16.18 3.57
CA SER A 2 5.50 -16.26 2.28
C SER A 2 5.41 -14.90 1.55
N ALA A 3 6.38 -14.59 0.68
CA ALA A 3 6.36 -13.36 -0.12
C ALA A 3 5.10 -13.28 -1.00
N LEU A 4 4.70 -14.42 -1.58
CA LEU A 4 3.49 -14.55 -2.37
C LEU A 4 2.23 -14.20 -1.58
N THR A 5 2.08 -14.74 -0.37
CA THR A 5 0.91 -14.47 0.49
C THR A 5 0.83 -12.98 0.86
N ARG A 6 1.98 -12.34 1.13
CA ARG A 6 2.04 -10.88 1.40
C ARG A 6 1.56 -10.06 0.21
N LEU A 7 2.04 -10.38 -0.99
CA LEU A 7 1.66 -9.64 -2.20
C LEU A 7 0.17 -9.82 -2.53
N LEU A 8 -0.34 -11.06 -2.44
CA LEU A 8 -1.76 -11.34 -2.67
C LEU A 8 -2.67 -10.57 -1.71
N MET A 9 -2.34 -10.56 -0.41
CA MET A 9 -3.11 -9.78 0.57
C MET A 9 -3.06 -8.29 0.27
N LEU A 10 -1.90 -7.76 -0.11
CA LEU A 10 -1.78 -6.33 -0.46
C LEU A 10 -2.66 -5.96 -1.65
N TYR A 11 -2.59 -6.70 -2.75
CA TYR A 11 -3.42 -6.43 -3.93
C TYR A 11 -4.91 -6.55 -3.62
N LEU A 12 -5.30 -7.57 -2.86
CA LEU A 12 -6.68 -7.77 -2.44
C LEU A 12 -7.18 -6.59 -1.59
N THR A 13 -6.39 -6.16 -0.60
CA THR A 13 -6.74 -5.01 0.26
C THR A 13 -6.87 -3.73 -0.56
N VAL A 14 -5.92 -3.43 -1.45
CA VAL A 14 -5.97 -2.22 -2.30
C VAL A 14 -7.20 -2.24 -3.21
N ALA A 15 -7.54 -3.38 -3.81
CA ALA A 15 -8.71 -3.51 -4.67
C ALA A 15 -10.03 -3.30 -3.90
N ILE A 16 -10.18 -3.95 -2.74
CA ILE A 16 -11.37 -3.79 -1.89
C ILE A 16 -11.50 -2.34 -1.42
N LEU A 17 -10.41 -1.73 -0.97
CA LEU A 17 -10.41 -0.38 -0.43
C LEU A 17 -10.75 0.65 -1.52
N SER A 18 -10.23 0.46 -2.74
CA SER A 18 -10.58 1.29 -3.91
C SER A 18 -12.05 1.18 -4.28
N LEU A 19 -12.63 -0.04 -4.24
CA LEU A 19 -14.05 -0.25 -4.47
C LEU A 19 -14.92 0.44 -3.41
N VAL A 20 -14.56 0.30 -2.13
CA VAL A 20 -15.29 0.91 -1.02
C VAL A 20 -15.27 2.44 -1.12
N ILE A 21 -14.10 3.04 -1.36
CA ILE A 21 -13.96 4.50 -1.50
C ILE A 21 -14.79 5.02 -2.68
N THR A 22 -14.63 4.41 -3.86
CA THR A 22 -15.34 4.87 -5.06
C THR A 22 -16.86 4.73 -4.90
N THR A 23 -17.32 3.65 -4.26
CA THR A 23 -18.76 3.44 -3.97
C THR A 23 -19.30 4.47 -2.98
N LEU A 24 -18.59 4.71 -1.87
CA LEU A 24 -19.01 5.70 -0.87
C LEU A 24 -19.03 7.11 -1.46
N PHE A 25 -18.01 7.50 -2.20
CA PHE A 25 -17.93 8.83 -2.78
C PHE A 25 -18.93 9.04 -3.92
N ALA A 26 -19.22 8.01 -4.72
CA ALA A 26 -20.34 8.05 -5.65
C ALA A 26 -21.68 8.23 -4.91
N PHE A 27 -21.89 7.55 -3.78
CA PHE A 27 -23.09 7.70 -2.94
C PHE A 27 -23.24 9.13 -2.40
N PHE A 28 -22.13 9.78 -2.00
CA PHE A 28 -22.13 11.18 -1.56
C PHE A 28 -22.10 12.20 -2.71
N GLY A 29 -22.08 11.78 -3.98
CA GLY A 29 -22.00 12.66 -5.14
C GLY A 29 -20.65 13.38 -5.28
N ILE A 30 -19.59 12.86 -4.67
CA ILE A 30 -18.23 13.42 -4.76
C ILE A 30 -17.59 12.90 -6.04
N GLY A 31 -17.23 13.83 -6.93
CA GLY A 31 -16.55 13.52 -8.20
C GLY A 31 -15.13 13.00 -8.00
N PHE A 32 -14.68 12.16 -8.93
CA PHE A 32 -13.32 11.57 -8.92
C PHE A 32 -12.22 12.63 -9.06
N ASP A 33 -12.53 13.80 -9.62
CA ASP A 33 -11.65 14.96 -9.69
C ASP A 33 -11.21 15.47 -8.31
N ILE A 34 -12.04 15.30 -7.29
CA ILE A 34 -11.75 15.76 -5.92
C ILE A 34 -10.81 14.80 -5.19
N TYR A 35 -11.06 13.49 -5.28
CA TYR A 35 -10.35 12.50 -4.45
C TYR A 35 -9.41 11.56 -5.22
N GLY A 36 -9.51 11.52 -6.55
CA GLY A 36 -8.84 10.53 -7.40
C GLY A 36 -7.33 10.59 -7.28
N ASN A 37 -6.75 11.80 -7.20
CA ASN A 37 -5.30 11.96 -7.00
C ASN A 37 -4.83 11.33 -5.67
N TYR A 38 -5.60 11.45 -4.59
CA TYR A 38 -5.26 10.83 -3.30
C TYR A 38 -5.37 9.31 -3.37
N LEU A 39 -6.38 8.78 -4.07
CA LEU A 39 -6.54 7.34 -4.27
C LEU A 39 -5.40 6.75 -5.10
N LEU A 40 -5.01 7.41 -6.20
CA LEU A 40 -3.89 7.00 -7.04
C LEU A 40 -2.55 7.09 -6.30
N TRP A 41 -2.34 8.13 -5.50
CA TRP A 41 -1.17 8.25 -4.63
C TRP A 41 -1.09 7.11 -3.62
N PHE A 42 -2.21 6.75 -2.98
CA PHE A 42 -2.26 5.61 -2.06
C PHE A 42 -1.92 4.28 -2.77
N ILE A 43 -2.46 4.06 -3.98
CA ILE A 43 -2.13 2.87 -4.79
C ILE A 43 -0.64 2.85 -5.13
N ALA A 44 -0.04 3.99 -5.48
CA ALA A 44 1.40 4.08 -5.75
C ALA A 44 2.24 3.72 -4.51
N LEU A 45 1.87 4.19 -3.32
CA LEU A 45 2.52 3.79 -2.07
C LEU A 45 2.41 2.28 -1.80
N ALA A 46 1.26 1.68 -2.07
CA ALA A 46 1.06 0.25 -1.90
C ALA A 46 1.96 -0.56 -2.86
N ILE A 47 2.11 -0.11 -4.11
CA ILE A 47 3.04 -0.70 -5.09
C ILE A 47 4.48 -0.55 -4.60
N LEU A 48 4.89 0.64 -4.13
CA LEU A 48 6.24 0.84 -3.59
C LEU A 48 6.53 -0.06 -2.39
N TYR A 49 5.56 -0.22 -1.49
CA TYR A 49 5.68 -1.15 -0.36
C TYR A 49 5.81 -2.62 -0.83
N SER A 50 5.22 -2.98 -1.96
CA SER A 50 5.34 -4.33 -2.53
C SER A 50 6.77 -4.66 -2.98
N ILE A 51 7.55 -3.66 -3.38
CA ILE A 51 8.94 -3.79 -3.87
C ILE A 51 9.94 -3.71 -2.71
N LEU A 52 9.51 -3.23 -1.54
CA LEU A 52 10.39 -3.01 -0.39
C LEU A 52 10.99 -4.34 0.12
N PRO A 53 12.32 -4.41 0.27
CA PRO A 53 12.99 -5.57 0.87
C PRO A 53 12.46 -5.85 2.28
N LYS A 54 12.42 -7.13 2.67
CA LYS A 54 11.95 -7.54 3.99
C LYS A 54 12.94 -7.22 5.12
N GLU A 55 14.22 -7.15 4.80
CA GLU A 55 15.30 -6.97 5.76
C GLU A 55 15.91 -5.58 5.58
N SER A 56 15.88 -4.74 6.61
CA SER A 56 16.84 -3.65 6.75
C SER A 56 18.17 -4.30 7.11
N GLY A 57 19.18 -4.20 6.24
CA GLY A 57 20.49 -4.82 6.45
C GLY A 57 21.15 -4.45 7.80
N THR A 58 22.24 -5.15 8.10
CA THR A 58 23.04 -5.08 9.35
C THR A 58 23.60 -3.70 9.73
N LEU A 59 23.33 -2.64 8.96
CA LEU A 59 23.76 -1.27 9.24
C LEU A 59 23.27 -0.71 10.59
N PHE A 60 22.23 -1.33 11.18
CA PHE A 60 21.75 -1.01 12.54
C PHE A 60 21.94 -2.15 13.55
N ASN A 61 22.64 -3.22 13.17
CA ASN A 61 22.97 -4.28 14.12
C ASN A 61 24.20 -3.83 14.92
N GLY A 62 23.95 -3.16 16.04
CA GLY A 62 24.94 -2.52 16.92
C GLY A 62 25.89 -3.48 17.66
N SER A 63 26.34 -4.57 17.04
CA SER A 63 27.48 -5.33 17.52
C SER A 63 28.76 -4.72 16.95
N ASN A 64 29.13 -3.56 17.50
CA ASN A 64 30.48 -3.03 17.36
C ASN A 64 31.45 -4.02 18.04
N PRO A 65 32.42 -4.63 17.32
CA PRO A 65 33.45 -5.43 17.96
C PRO A 65 34.47 -4.45 18.56
N VAL A 66 34.23 -4.03 19.80
CA VAL A 66 35.30 -3.51 20.67
C VAL A 66 35.95 -4.69 21.36
#